data_AF-A0A8J6V5C2-F1
#
_entry.id   AF-A0A8J6V5C2-F1
#
_cell.length_a   1.000
_cell.length_b   1.000
_cell.length_c   1.000
_cell.angle_alpha   90.00
_cell.angle_beta   90.00
_cell.angle_gamma   90.00
#
_symmetry.space_group_name_H-M   'P 1'
#
loop_
_entity.id
_entity.type
_entity.pdbx_description
1 polymer ?
#
loop_
_entity_poly.entity_id
_entity_poly.type
_entity_poly.pdbx_seq_one_letter_code
_entity_poly.pdbx_strand_id
1 'polypeptide(L)' 'MSHIEIKTRKTIDSTLAQKIIDKGSVSAVLTTGKITKPAKERFKSADIAWAENIPESEFMQSEAQEEG' A
#
# COMPACT_ATOMS: atom_id res chain seq x y z
N MET A 1 -9.07 -7.66 -15.36
CA MET A 1 -8.49 -6.32 -15.60
C MET A 1 -7.65 -5.94 -14.39
N SER A 2 -6.34 -5.84 -14.56
CA SER A 2 -5.38 -5.51 -13.50
C SER A 2 -5.55 -4.04 -13.10
N HIS A 3 -5.76 -3.74 -11.83
CA HIS A 3 -5.92 -2.37 -11.33
C HIS A 3 -5.03 -2.15 -10.11
N ILE A 4 -4.40 -0.98 -10.03
CA ILE A 4 -3.52 -0.61 -8.91
C ILE A 4 -4.40 -0.15 -7.74
N GLU A 5 -4.36 -0.87 -6.63
CA GLU A 5 -5.04 -0.43 -5.40
C GLU A 5 -4.03 0.19 -4.42
N ILE A 6 -4.23 1.47 -4.11
CA ILE A 6 -3.38 2.25 -3.20
C ILE A 6 -4.02 2.26 -1.81
N LYS A 7 -3.29 1.82 -0.78
CA LYS A 7 -3.77 1.83 0.61
C LYS A 7 -2.87 2.70 1.50
N THR A 8 -3.39 3.84 1.93
CA THR A 8 -2.72 4.86 2.77
C THR A 8 -2.77 4.50 4.27
N ARG A 9 -2.12 3.41 4.69
CA ARG A 9 -2.08 3.01 6.12
C ARG A 9 -0.70 3.22 6.76
N LYS A 10 -0.68 3.77 7.98
CA LYS A 10 0.53 4.08 8.77
C LYS A 10 1.47 2.89 9.04
N THR A 11 0.95 1.66 9.06
CA THR A 11 1.78 0.45 9.12
C THR A 11 1.16 -0.67 8.29
N ILE A 12 1.99 -1.36 7.51
CA ILE A 12 1.61 -2.57 6.79
C ILE A 12 2.39 -3.74 7.37
N ASP A 13 1.66 -4.63 8.05
CA ASP A 13 2.19 -5.88 8.60
C ASP A 13 1.96 -7.06 7.64
N SER A 14 2.46 -8.25 8.01
CA SER A 14 2.35 -9.46 7.19
C SER A 14 0.92 -9.92 6.98
N THR A 15 0.03 -9.68 7.93
CA THR A 15 -1.39 -10.06 7.84
C THR A 15 -2.10 -9.18 6.83
N LEU A 16 -1.85 -7.87 6.87
CA LEU A 16 -2.38 -6.94 5.89
C LEU A 16 -1.76 -7.15 4.51
N ALA A 17 -0.45 -7.42 4.44
CA ALA A 17 0.22 -7.74 3.19
C ALA A 17 -0.41 -8.97 2.51
N GLN A 18 -0.74 -10.02 3.27
CA GLN A 18 -1.45 -11.18 2.73
C GLN A 18 -2.80 -10.80 2.14
N LYS A 19 -3.60 -10.01 2.87
CA LYS A 19 -4.90 -9.55 2.37
C LYS A 19 -4.79 -8.72 1.09
N ILE A 20 -3.68 -8.00 0.88
CA ILE A 20 -3.43 -7.25 -0.35
C ILE A 20 -3.10 -8.22 -1.49
N ILE A 21 -2.25 -9.22 -1.24
CA ILE A 21 -1.87 -10.26 -2.21
C ILE A 21 -3.09 -11.08 -2.64
N ASP A 22 -3.94 -11.47 -1.68
CA ASP A 22 -5.11 -12.31 -1.91
C ASP A 22 -6.14 -11.67 -2.87
N LYS A 23 -6.05 -10.35 -3.10
CA LYS A 23 -6.87 -9.66 -4.11
C LYS A 23 -6.51 -10.05 -5.53
N GLY A 24 -5.26 -10.47 -5.77
CA GLY A 24 -4.76 -10.88 -7.09
C GLY A 24 -4.68 -9.78 -8.15
N SER A 25 -5.00 -8.52 -7.81
CA SER A 25 -5.00 -7.40 -8.75
C SER A 25 -3.90 -6.36 -8.51
N VAL A 26 -3.29 -6.36 -7.33
CA VAL A 26 -2.37 -5.31 -6.88
C VAL A 26 -0.95 -5.59 -7.37
N SER A 27 -0.34 -4.63 -8.06
CA SER A 27 1.05 -4.70 -8.53
C SER A 27 2.03 -3.83 -7.74
N ALA A 28 1.54 -2.86 -6.97
CA ALA A 28 2.38 -1.99 -6.15
C ALA A 28 1.65 -1.46 -4.89
N VAL A 29 2.41 -1.21 -3.83
CA VAL A 29 1.92 -0.65 -2.56
C VAL A 29 2.73 0.59 -2.16
N LEU A 30 2.07 1.73 -2.02
CA LEU A 30 2.66 2.99 -1.57
C LEU A 30 2.07 3.36 -0.20
N THR A 31 2.92 3.78 0.74
CA THR A 31 2.45 4.24 2.06
C THR A 31 3.29 5.39 2.63
N THR A 32 2.63 6.28 3.37
CA THR A 32 3.27 7.28 4.23
C THR A 32 3.93 6.66 5.47
N GLY A 33 3.47 5.47 5.81
CA GLY A 33 3.88 4.69 6.95
C GLY A 33 5.07 3.77 6.68
N LYS A 34 5.20 2.74 7.54
CA LYS A 34 6.23 1.70 7.41
C LYS A 34 5.64 0.36 7.00
N ILE A 35 6.40 -0.40 6.21
CA ILE A 35 6.14 -1.78 5.86
C ILE A 35 7.10 -2.65 6.65
N THR A 36 6.58 -3.60 7.43
CA THR A 36 7.44 -4.46 8.25
C THR A 36 8.27 -5.40 7.37
N LYS A 37 9.41 -5.88 7.89
CA LYS A 37 10.26 -6.84 7.14
C LYS A 37 9.48 -8.09 6.69
N PRO A 38 8.65 -8.75 7.53
CA PRO A 38 7.83 -9.87 7.08
C PRO A 38 6.81 -9.50 6.00
N ALA A 39 6.29 -8.27 5.98
CA ALA A 39 5.40 -7.80 4.91
C ALA A 39 6.14 -7.61 3.58
N LYS A 40 7.34 -7.02 3.61
CA LYS A 40 8.20 -6.86 2.42
C LYS A 40 8.58 -8.21 1.79
N GLU A 41 8.86 -9.21 2.62
CA GLU A 41 9.15 -10.58 2.16
C GLU A 41 7.94 -11.18 1.42
N ARG A 42 6.72 -10.95 1.90
CA ARG A 42 5.50 -11.40 1.20
C ARG A 42 5.30 -10.67 -0.12
N PHE A 43 5.46 -9.34 -0.16
CA PHE A 43 5.36 -8.58 -1.40
C PHE A 43 6.40 -9.00 -2.43
N LYS A 44 7.64 -9.26 -1.99
CA LYS A 44 8.70 -9.80 -2.85
C LYS A 44 8.31 -11.14 -3.47
N SER A 45 7.77 -12.06 -2.68
CA SER A 45 7.34 -13.37 -3.17
C SER A 45 6.13 -13.30 -4.11
N ALA A 46 5.31 -12.24 -4.00
CA ALA A 46 4.13 -12.02 -4.82
C ALA A 46 4.39 -11.11 -6.04
N ASP A 47 5.65 -10.73 -6.31
CA ASP A 47 6.03 -9.78 -7.36
C ASP A 47 5.30 -8.43 -7.28
N ILE A 48 5.10 -7.95 -6.05
CA ILE A 48 4.48 -6.65 -5.75
C ILE A 48 5.57 -5.65 -5.39
N ALA A 49 5.64 -4.51 -6.09
CA ALA A 49 6.55 -3.43 -5.74
C ALA A 49 6.06 -2.65 -4.50
N TRP A 50 6.97 -2.01 -3.76
CA TRP A 50 6.57 -1.17 -2.64
C TRP A 50 7.45 0.05 -2.42
N ALA A 51 6.85 1.10 -1.84
CA ALA A 51 7.57 2.24 -1.27
C ALA A 51 6.92 2.68 0.05
N GLU A 52 7.75 3.11 1.00
CA GLU A 52 7.36 3.47 2.37
C GLU A 52 8.00 4.80 2.79
N ASN A 53 7.48 5.42 3.85
CA ASN A 53 7.86 6.76 4.32
C ASN A 53 7.73 7.84 3.22
N ILE A 54 6.77 7.69 2.32
CA ILE A 54 6.48 8.71 1.32
C ILE A 54 5.82 9.90 2.04
N PRO A 55 6.30 11.15 1.86
CA PRO A 55 5.68 12.30 2.48
C PRO A 55 4.19 12.41 2.13
N GLU A 56 3.35 12.79 3.10
CA GLU A 56 1.91 12.99 2.86
C GLU A 56 1.64 13.99 1.72
N SER A 57 2.54 14.96 1.52
CA SER A 57 2.48 15.94 0.43
C SER A 57 2.61 15.34 -0.97
N GLU A 58 3.20 14.15 -1.11
CA GLU A 58 3.36 13.45 -2.40
C GLU A 58 2.12 12.61 -2.77
N PHE A 59 1.22 12.38 -1.82
CA PHE A 59 -0.09 11.83 -2.13
C PHE A 59 -0.99 12.97 -2.64
N MET A 60 -1.73 12.72 -3.72
CA MET A 60 -2.69 13.73 -4.21
C MET A 60 -3.63 14.13 -3.06
N GLN A 61 -3.80 15.44 -2.85
CA GLN A 61 -4.81 16.02 -1.96
C GLN A 61 -6.24 15.80 -2.51
N SER A 62 -6.54 14.64 -3.06
CA SER A 62 -7.84 14.33 -3.63
C SER A 62 -8.73 13.70 -2.55
N GLU A 63 -9.71 14.50 -2.11
CA GLU A 63 -10.95 14.13 -1.40
C GLU A 63 -10.90 13.94 0.13
N ALA A 64 -10.26 14.87 0.84
CA ALA A 64 -10.63 15.17 2.25
C ALA A 64 -11.35 16.53 2.38
N GLN A 65 -11.93 17.03 1.28
CA GLN A 65 -13.07 17.95 1.30
C GLN A 65 -14.33 17.12 1.04
N GLU A 66 -14.76 16.33 2.03
CA GLU A 66 -16.20 16.15 2.19
C GLU A 66 -16.71 17.42 2.89
N GLU A 67 -17.76 17.97 2.30
CA GLU A 67 -18.31 19.30 2.49
C GLU A 67 -18.84 19.55 3.91
N GLY A 68 -18.74 20.80 4.37
CA GLY A 68 -19.81 21.52 5.10
C GLY A 68 -20.23 21.05 6.48
#